data_AF-M1ZY93-F1
#
_entry.id   AF-M1ZY93-F1
#
_cell.length_a   1.000
_cell.length_b   1.000
_cell.length_c   1.000
_cell.angle_alpha   90.00
_cell.angle_beta   90.00
_cell.angle_gamma   90.00
#
_symmetry.space_group_name_H-M   'P 1'
#
loop_
_entity.id
_entity.type
_entity.pdbx_description
1 polymer ?
#
loop_
_entity_poly.entity_id
_entity_poly.type
_entity_poly.pdbx_seq_one_letter_code
_entity_poly.pdbx_strand_id
1 'polypeptide(L)'
;FCDSPYISQYNYSETINELVEIFYNYKNETLDYISDDELIEIMKENFDNYCQGSLEILEGKALYRIANNIKSGFKDYTNLDNEKD
;
A
#
# COMPACT_ATOMS: atom_id res chain seq x y z
N PHE A 1 3.09 8.59 -7.13
CA PHE A 1 4.26 7.76 -7.46
C PHE A 1 5.33 8.49 -8.27
N CYS A 2 5.03 9.17 -9.39
CA CYS A 2 6.07 9.85 -10.20
C CYS A 2 6.90 10.92 -9.46
N ASP A 3 6.34 11.49 -8.38
CA ASP A 3 7.00 12.48 -7.51
C ASP A 3 7.68 11.84 -6.28
N SER A 4 7.69 10.50 -6.20
CA SER A 4 8.30 9.78 -5.09
C SER A 4 9.83 9.95 -5.12
N PRO A 5 10.48 10.21 -3.97
CA PRO A 5 11.94 10.27 -3.90
C PRO A 5 12.63 8.92 -4.15
N TYR A 6 11.88 7.82 -4.14
CA TYR A 6 12.38 6.45 -4.34
C TYR A 6 12.24 5.97 -5.79
N ILE A 7 11.55 6.74 -6.64
CA ILE A 7 11.37 6.42 -8.05
C ILE A 7 12.21 7.37 -8.90
N SER A 8 13.01 6.78 -9.78
CA SER A 8 13.89 7.45 -10.73
C SER A 8 13.63 6.92 -12.13
N GLN A 9 14.15 7.59 -13.16
CA GLN A 9 14.01 7.13 -14.54
C GLN A 9 14.54 5.71 -14.78
N TYR A 10 15.51 5.25 -13.97
CA TYR A 10 16.12 3.94 -14.12
C TYR A 10 15.21 2.79 -13.66
N ASN A 11 14.48 2.98 -12.55
CA ASN A 11 13.59 1.97 -11.96
C ASN A 11 12.10 2.25 -12.22
N TYR A 12 11.75 3.37 -12.87
CA TYR A 12 10.37 3.80 -13.07
C TYR A 12 9.47 2.70 -13.65
N SER A 13 9.87 2.09 -14.76
CA SER A 13 9.03 1.09 -15.42
C SER A 13 8.82 -0.14 -14.56
N GLU A 14 9.86 -0.63 -13.89
CA GLU A 14 9.79 -1.81 -13.04
C GLU A 14 8.92 -1.53 -11.81
N THR A 15 9.23 -0.46 -11.08
CA THR A 15 8.48 -0.07 -9.87
C THR A 15 7.01 0.20 -10.15
N ILE A 16 6.68 0.87 -11.27
CA ILE A 16 5.27 1.14 -11.61
C ILE A 16 4.53 -0.14 -11.99
N ASN A 17 5.15 -1.09 -12.68
CA ASN A 17 4.50 -2.37 -12.98
C ASN A 17 4.17 -3.12 -11.68
N GLU A 18 5.14 -3.23 -10.76
CA GLU A 18 4.90 -3.89 -9.47
C GLU A 18 3.84 -3.18 -8.64
N LEU A 19 3.85 -1.84 -8.58
CA LEU A 19 2.79 -1.08 -7.90
C LEU A 19 1.40 -1.39 -8.49
N VAL A 20 1.30 -1.52 -9.81
CA VAL A 20 0.02 -1.87 -10.46
C VAL A 20 -0.40 -3.29 -10.09
N GLU A 21 0.53 -4.25 -10.05
CA GLU A 21 0.24 -5.63 -9.62
C GLU A 21 -0.25 -5.66 -8.15
N ILE A 22 0.45 -4.95 -7.27
CA ILE A 22 0.08 -4.80 -5.85
C ILE A 22 -1.31 -4.18 -5.71
N PHE A 23 -1.61 -3.13 -6.49
CA PHE A 23 -2.93 -2.48 -6.48
C PHE A 23 -4.05 -3.47 -6.81
N TYR A 24 -3.90 -4.26 -7.88
CA TYR A 24 -4.92 -5.22 -8.27
C TYR A 24 -5.06 -6.37 -7.27
N ASN A 25 -3.95 -6.82 -6.69
CA ASN A 25 -4.00 -7.84 -5.62
C ASN A 25 -4.81 -7.32 -4.43
N TYR A 26 -4.55 -6.09 -3.98
CA TYR A 26 -5.19 -5.54 -2.79
C TYR A 26 -6.62 -5.02 -3.01
N LYS A 27 -6.96 -4.60 -4.22
CA LYS A 27 -8.36 -4.29 -4.57
C LYS A 27 -9.26 -5.52 -4.37
N ASN A 28 -8.81 -6.69 -4.78
CA ASN A 28 -9.54 -7.94 -4.58
C ASN A 28 -9.56 -8.37 -3.09
N GLU A 29 -8.42 -8.29 -2.40
CA GLU A 29 -8.28 -8.67 -0.98
C GLU A 29 -9.13 -7.80 -0.03
N THR A 30 -9.32 -6.53 -0.37
CA THR A 30 -10.12 -5.59 0.42
C THR A 30 -11.61 -5.63 0.10
N LEU A 31 -12.06 -6.56 -0.76
CA LEU A 31 -13.47 -6.80 -1.11
C LEU A 31 -14.21 -5.53 -1.59
N ASP A 32 -13.53 -4.66 -2.34
CA ASP A 32 -14.08 -3.38 -2.83
C ASP A 32 -14.52 -2.42 -1.69
N TYR A 33 -14.07 -2.66 -0.45
CA TYR A 33 -14.39 -1.80 0.70
C TYR A 33 -13.75 -0.41 0.59
N ILE A 34 -12.58 -0.36 -0.03
CA ILE A 34 -11.83 0.87 -0.32
C ILE A 34 -11.90 1.20 -1.80
N SER A 35 -12.10 2.48 -2.10
CA SER A 35 -12.16 2.98 -3.47
C SER A 35 -10.77 2.98 -4.12
N ASP A 36 -10.73 2.97 -5.45
CA ASP A 36 -9.49 2.98 -6.22
C ASP A 36 -8.56 4.15 -5.83
N ASP A 37 -9.11 5.37 -5.76
CA ASP A 37 -8.36 6.56 -5.35
C ASP A 37 -7.81 6.44 -3.91
N GLU A 38 -8.60 5.87 -3.00
CA GLU A 38 -8.19 5.71 -1.60
C GLU A 38 -7.06 4.69 -1.47
N LEU A 39 -7.17 3.55 -2.15
CA LEU A 39 -6.11 2.54 -2.17
C LEU A 39 -4.82 3.11 -2.78
N ILE A 40 -4.92 3.89 -3.86
CA ILE A 40 -3.75 4.54 -4.48
C ILE A 40 -3.09 5.54 -3.52
N GLU A 41 -3.88 6.33 -2.78
CA GLU A 41 -3.37 7.28 -1.79
C GLU A 41 -2.67 6.56 -0.63
N ILE A 42 -3.31 5.52 -0.08
CA ILE A 42 -2.73 4.66 0.96
C ILE A 42 -1.41 4.06 0.49
N MET A 43 -1.38 3.50 -0.73
CA MET A 43 -0.19 2.90 -1.29
C MET A 43 0.94 3.92 -1.44
N LYS A 44 0.64 5.12 -1.93
CA LYS A 44 1.62 6.19 -2.10
C LYS A 44 2.17 6.68 -0.76
N GLU A 45 1.31 7.00 0.19
CA GLU A 45 1.71 7.50 1.51
C GLU A 45 2.57 6.48 2.26
N ASN A 46 2.20 5.20 2.21
CA ASN A 46 2.99 4.14 2.84
C ASN A 46 4.30 3.90 2.09
N PHE A 47 4.27 3.88 0.77
CA PHE A 47 5.48 3.71 -0.05
C PHE A 47 6.51 4.80 0.24
N ASP A 48 6.10 6.07 0.28
CA ASP A 48 6.98 7.21 0.49
C ASP A 48 7.41 7.39 1.96
N ASN A 49 6.62 6.94 2.93
CA ASN A 49 6.93 7.12 4.35
C ASN A 49 7.33 5.81 5.03
N TYR A 50 6.35 4.97 5.40
CA TYR A 50 6.57 3.76 6.22
C TYR A 50 7.49 2.73 5.55
N CYS A 51 7.34 2.55 4.23
CA CYS A 51 8.08 1.56 3.45
C CYS A 51 9.41 2.09 2.90
N GLN A 52 9.61 3.42 2.89
CA GLN A 52 10.80 4.07 2.36
C GLN A 52 11.22 3.54 0.96
N GLY A 53 10.25 3.38 0.06
CA GLY A 53 10.45 2.88 -1.29
C GLY A 53 10.45 1.36 -1.45
N SER A 54 10.27 0.59 -0.38
CA SER A 54 10.23 -0.88 -0.44
C SER A 54 8.84 -1.40 -0.84
N LEU A 55 8.76 -2.03 -2.01
CA LEU A 55 7.56 -2.72 -2.49
C LEU A 55 7.23 -3.96 -1.65
N GLU A 56 8.24 -4.69 -1.19
CA GLU A 56 8.06 -5.85 -0.31
C GLU A 56 7.41 -5.47 1.03
N ILE A 57 7.81 -4.34 1.62
CA ILE A 57 7.18 -3.84 2.86
C ILE A 57 5.77 -3.32 2.57
N LEU A 58 5.58 -2.65 1.44
CA LEU A 58 4.27 -2.14 1.03
C LEU A 58 3.26 -3.29 0.91
N GLU A 59 3.59 -4.30 0.11
CA GLU A 59 2.73 -5.45 -0.13
C GLU A 59 2.61 -6.33 1.12
N GLY A 60 3.73 -6.75 1.70
CA GLY A 60 3.75 -7.81 2.72
C GLY A 60 3.42 -7.34 4.14
N LYS A 61 3.49 -6.03 4.42
CA LYS A 61 3.23 -5.49 5.78
C LYS A 61 2.12 -4.44 5.78
N ALA A 62 2.32 -3.33 5.06
CA ALA A 62 1.41 -2.19 5.15
C ALA A 62 0.01 -2.55 4.64
N LEU A 63 -0.09 -2.98 3.38
CA LEU A 63 -1.37 -3.33 2.78
C LEU A 63 -1.98 -4.60 3.37
N TYR A 64 -1.14 -5.59 3.71
CA TYR A 64 -1.59 -6.80 4.39
C TYR A 64 -2.35 -6.48 5.68
N ARG A 65 -1.79 -5.57 6.49
CA ARG A 65 -2.40 -5.14 7.74
C ARG A 65 -3.69 -4.37 7.52
N ILE A 66 -3.71 -3.49 6.52
CA ILE A 66 -4.92 -2.74 6.15
C ILE A 66 -6.04 -3.70 5.74
N ALA A 67 -5.74 -4.66 4.87
CA ALA A 67 -6.71 -5.67 4.46
C ALA A 67 -7.22 -6.49 5.65
N ASN A 68 -6.33 -6.88 6.58
CA ASN A 68 -6.71 -7.59 7.79
C ASN A 68 -7.58 -6.74 8.74
N ASN A 69 -7.27 -5.45 8.88
CA ASN A 69 -8.05 -4.51 9.68
C ASN A 69 -9.46 -4.32 9.11
N ILE A 70 -9.59 -4.19 7.78
CA ILE A 70 -10.88 -4.12 7.08
C ILE A 70 -11.69 -5.41 7.33
N LYS A 71 -11.06 -6.58 7.12
CA LYS A 71 -11.70 -7.90 7.35
C LYS A 71 -12.14 -8.09 8.81
N SER A 72 -11.43 -7.50 9.76
CA SER A 72 -11.74 -7.53 11.19
C SER A 72 -12.80 -6.49 11.62
N GLY A 73 -13.22 -5.60 10.71
CA GLY A 73 -14.16 -4.52 10.99
C GLY A 73 -13.58 -3.37 11.82
N PHE A 74 -12.26 -3.19 11.80
CA PHE A 74 -11.58 -2.10 12.50
C PHE A 74 -11.84 -0.78 11.78
N LYS A 75 -12.37 0.22 12.50
CA LYS A 75 -12.75 1.52 11.89
C LYS A 75 -11.58 2.32 11.34
N ASP A 76 -10.43 2.25 12.00
CA ASP A 76 -9.22 3.01 11.67
C ASP A 76 -8.20 2.10 10.98
N TYR A 77 -8.60 1.49 9.86
CA TYR A 77 -7.85 0.39 9.25
C TYR A 77 -6.48 0.80 8.68
N THR A 78 -6.27 2.08 8.40
CA THR A 78 -5.01 2.67 7.93
C THR A 78 -3.97 2.86 9.04
N ASN A 79 -4.34 2.62 10.30
CA ASN A 79 -3.45 2.80 11.44
C ASN A 79 -2.51 1.60 11.61
N LEU A 80 -1.26 1.80 11.19
CA LEU A 80 -0.19 0.81 11.30
C LEU A 80 0.58 0.90 12.65
N ASP A 81 0.23 1.86 13.52
CA ASP A 81 0.93 2.12 14.79
C ASP A 81 0.46 1.21 15.93
N ASN A 82 -0.61 0.42 15.73
CA ASN A 82 -1.13 -0.52 16.73
C ASN A 82 -0.24 -1.76 16.93
N GLU A 83 1.08 -1.65 16.84
CA GLU A 83 1.98 -2.63 17.46
C GLU A 83 1.86 -2.42 18.98
N LYS A 84 0.93 -3.12 19.62
CA LYS A 84 1.23 -3.62 20.95
C LYS A 84 2.12 -4.83 20.74
N ASP A 85 3.36 -4.72 21.21
CA ASP A 85 4.30 -5.80 21.55
C ASP A 85 3.73 -7.22 21.53
#